data_AF-A0A0K2VFS4-F1
#
_entry.id   AF-A0A0K2VFS4-F1
#
_cell.length_a   1.000
_cell.length_b   1.000
_cell.length_c   1.000
_cell.angle_alpha   90.00
_cell.angle_beta   90.00
_cell.angle_gamma   90.00
#
_symmetry.space_group_name_H-M   'P 1'
#
loop_
_entity.id
_entity.type
_entity.pdbx_description
1 polymer ?
#
loop_
_entity_poly.entity_id
_entity_poly.type
_entity_poly.pdbx_seq_one_letter_code
_entity_poly.pdbx_strand_id
1 'polypeptide(L)'
;DDFSKVVNVLKNKVPGITIATDIIAGFPTETDDDFKETMILCKKYKFPSLFINQFFPRPGTPAAKMKRVATTKEVKKRTKELSDYFQSYEPYKNRIGKKYSSVLVTETSHDGNYLVGHNEFYEQILVPKDDVLLGKCVDIEITSVSKFSMMGKLVSEPVLANDAPLKSAEVEAPKSYKGSLIYKLSLGILFLAVCVRILQLFSCALSKNK
;
A
#
# COMPACT_ATOMS: atom_id res chain seq x y z
N ASP A 1 3.74 -15.99 -6.02
CA ASP A 1 4.94 -15.69 -5.20
C ASP A 1 5.29 -14.22 -5.03
N ASP A 2 5.41 -13.43 -6.10
CA ASP A 2 5.96 -12.08 -5.99
C ASP A 2 5.10 -11.12 -5.15
N PHE A 3 3.77 -11.20 -5.29
CA PHE A 3 2.85 -10.48 -4.40
C PHE A 3 3.14 -10.78 -2.92
N SER A 4 3.31 -12.06 -2.56
CA SER A 4 3.59 -12.47 -1.19
C SER A 4 4.93 -11.91 -0.69
N LYS A 5 5.97 -11.88 -1.54
CA LYS A 5 7.27 -11.29 -1.19
C LYS A 5 7.13 -9.81 -0.85
N VAL A 6 6.44 -9.05 -1.71
CA VAL A 6 6.22 -7.61 -1.50
C VAL A 6 5.44 -7.36 -0.21
N VAL A 7 4.30 -8.04 -0.01
CA VAL A 7 3.49 -7.86 1.20
C VAL A 7 4.28 -8.23 2.45
N ASN A 8 5.07 -9.31 2.43
CA ASN A 8 5.89 -9.70 3.56
C ASN A 8 6.97 -8.66 3.89
N VAL A 9 7.64 -8.10 2.87
CA VAL A 9 8.62 -7.03 3.06
C VAL A 9 7.97 -5.80 3.69
N LEU A 10 6.82 -5.37 3.17
CA LEU A 10 6.09 -4.22 3.70
C LEU A 10 5.68 -4.43 5.16
N LYS A 11 5.06 -5.58 5.48
CA LYS A 11 4.63 -5.89 6.85
C LYS A 11 5.82 -5.98 7.83
N ASN A 12 6.98 -6.42 7.37
CA ASN A 12 8.19 -6.51 8.19
C ASN A 12 8.88 -5.16 8.39
N LYS A 13 8.86 -4.28 7.37
CA LYS A 13 9.56 -2.98 7.40
C LYS A 13 8.72 -1.85 7.95
N VAL A 14 7.39 -1.95 7.86
CA VAL A 14 6.44 -0.93 8.32
C VAL A 14 5.43 -1.59 9.26
N PRO A 15 5.75 -1.72 10.55
CA PRO A 15 4.83 -2.26 11.54
C PRO A 15 3.51 -1.48 11.55
N GLY A 16 2.39 -2.18 11.53
CA GLY A 16 1.06 -1.58 11.52
C GLY A 16 0.47 -1.29 10.14
N ILE A 17 1.25 -1.41 9.05
CA ILE A 17 0.77 -1.12 7.69
C ILE A 17 -0.52 -1.87 7.34
N THR A 18 -1.49 -1.12 6.80
CA THR A 18 -2.72 -1.65 6.24
C THR A 18 -2.50 -2.00 4.77
N ILE A 19 -2.84 -3.23 4.38
CA ILE A 19 -2.84 -3.64 2.98
C ILE A 19 -4.29 -3.81 2.54
N ALA A 20 -4.72 -2.92 1.64
CA ALA A 20 -5.99 -3.03 0.92
C ALA A 20 -5.75 -3.67 -0.46
N THR A 21 -6.71 -4.43 -0.95
CA THR A 21 -6.58 -5.03 -2.29
C THR A 21 -7.95 -5.27 -2.94
N ASP A 22 -7.95 -5.28 -4.27
CA ASP A 22 -9.11 -5.59 -5.09
C ASP A 22 -8.91 -6.97 -5.71
N ILE A 23 -9.93 -7.81 -5.64
CA ILE A 23 -9.96 -9.13 -6.26
C ILE A 23 -11.08 -9.17 -7.29
N ILE A 24 -10.74 -9.62 -8.50
CA ILE A 24 -11.69 -9.87 -9.58
C ILE A 24 -11.87 -11.38 -9.71
N ALA A 25 -13.06 -11.88 -9.34
CA ALA A 25 -13.45 -13.26 -9.56
C ALA A 25 -14.02 -13.45 -10.98
N GLY A 26 -13.72 -14.58 -11.61
CA GLY A 26 -14.24 -14.95 -12.92
C GLY A 26 -13.52 -14.30 -14.09
N PHE A 27 -12.25 -13.95 -13.92
CA PHE A 27 -11.37 -13.58 -15.04
C PHE A 27 -11.44 -14.68 -16.11
N PRO A 28 -11.38 -14.37 -17.42
CA PRO A 28 -11.71 -15.33 -18.47
C PRO A 28 -10.98 -16.68 -18.34
N THR A 29 -9.71 -16.68 -17.97
CA THR A 29 -8.89 -17.89 -17.84
C THR A 29 -8.85 -18.48 -16.43
N GLU A 30 -9.62 -17.95 -15.46
CA GLU A 30 -9.58 -18.38 -14.06
C GLU A 30 -10.13 -19.81 -13.89
N THR A 31 -9.24 -20.73 -13.56
CA THR A 31 -9.54 -22.12 -13.21
C THR A 31 -9.93 -22.26 -11.73
N ASP A 32 -10.35 -23.45 -11.33
CA ASP A 32 -10.61 -23.73 -9.91
C ASP A 32 -9.34 -23.68 -9.05
N ASP A 33 -8.18 -24.04 -9.61
CA ASP A 33 -6.91 -24.01 -8.88
C ASP A 33 -6.43 -22.57 -8.69
N ASP A 34 -6.60 -21.69 -9.70
CA ASP A 34 -6.33 -20.25 -9.56
C ASP A 34 -7.19 -19.61 -8.45
N PHE A 35 -8.46 -20.02 -8.37
CA PHE A 35 -9.36 -19.55 -7.33
C PHE A 35 -8.95 -20.06 -5.93
N LYS A 36 -8.50 -21.32 -5.83
CA LYS A 36 -7.97 -21.85 -4.56
C LYS A 36 -6.74 -21.08 -4.09
N GLU A 37 -5.81 -20.77 -4.99
CA GLU A 37 -4.63 -19.95 -4.68
C GLU A 37 -5.03 -18.54 -4.21
N THR A 38 -6.05 -17.94 -4.84
CA THR A 38 -6.63 -16.67 -4.39
C THR A 38 -7.17 -16.77 -2.97
N MET A 39 -7.90 -17.85 -2.64
CA MET A 39 -8.41 -18.07 -1.28
C MET A 39 -7.28 -18.32 -0.26
N ILE A 40 -6.21 -19.03 -0.63
CA ILE A 40 -5.02 -19.21 0.21
C ILE A 40 -4.40 -17.85 0.54
N LEU A 41 -4.30 -16.96 -0.44
CA LEU A 41 -3.76 -15.61 -0.26
C LEU A 41 -4.60 -14.78 0.71
N CYS A 42 -5.92 -14.77 0.52
CA CYS A 42 -6.86 -14.10 1.43
C CYS A 42 -6.74 -14.64 2.86
N LYS A 43 -6.64 -15.97 3.00
CA LYS A 43 -6.49 -16.64 4.30
C LYS A 43 -5.19 -16.30 5.01
N LYS A 44 -4.09 -16.23 4.26
CA LYS A 44 -2.76 -15.91 4.77
C LYS A 44 -2.67 -14.48 5.29
N TYR A 45 -3.23 -13.52 4.56
CA TYR A 45 -3.02 -12.11 4.86
C TYR A 45 -4.13 -11.45 5.67
N LYS A 46 -5.36 -12.01 5.66
CA LYS A 46 -6.53 -11.47 6.38
C LYS A 46 -6.65 -9.96 6.19
N PHE A 47 -6.75 -9.53 4.92
CA PHE A 47 -6.75 -8.11 4.54
C PHE A 47 -7.80 -7.30 5.32
N PRO A 48 -7.45 -6.13 5.90
CA PRO A 48 -8.43 -5.28 6.56
C PRO A 48 -9.46 -4.68 5.59
N SER A 49 -9.04 -4.40 4.36
CA SER A 49 -9.88 -3.88 3.28
C SER A 49 -9.72 -4.75 2.04
N LEU A 50 -10.83 -5.31 1.56
CA LEU A 50 -10.86 -6.24 0.44
C LEU A 50 -12.09 -5.96 -0.42
N PHE A 51 -11.87 -5.49 -1.65
CA PHE A 51 -12.97 -5.28 -2.61
C PHE A 51 -13.08 -6.46 -3.55
N ILE A 52 -14.26 -7.07 -3.61
CA ILE A 52 -14.47 -8.30 -4.38
C ILE A 52 -15.47 -7.99 -5.49
N ASN A 53 -15.00 -8.07 -6.73
CA ASN A 53 -15.79 -7.78 -7.91
C ASN A 53 -15.83 -8.99 -8.86
N GLN A 54 -16.86 -9.04 -9.70
CA GLN A 54 -16.92 -10.00 -10.81
C GLN A 54 -16.24 -9.41 -12.04
N PHE A 55 -15.62 -10.25 -12.87
CA PHE A 55 -15.09 -9.81 -14.14
C PHE A 55 -16.22 -9.42 -15.10
N PHE A 56 -16.15 -8.18 -15.59
CA PHE A 56 -16.95 -7.67 -16.68
C PHE A 56 -16.04 -7.30 -17.86
N PRO A 57 -16.23 -7.89 -19.06
CA PRO A 57 -15.39 -7.58 -20.20
C PRO A 57 -15.57 -6.12 -20.60
N ARG A 58 -14.46 -5.39 -20.71
CA ARG A 58 -14.45 -3.99 -21.16
C ARG A 58 -14.11 -3.95 -22.65
N PRO A 59 -14.92 -3.30 -23.51
CA PRO A 59 -14.63 -3.19 -24.94
C PRO A 59 -13.21 -2.70 -25.21
N GLY A 60 -12.53 -3.31 -26.19
CA GLY A 60 -11.16 -2.95 -26.58
C GLY A 60 -10.04 -3.61 -25.76
N THR A 61 -10.34 -4.28 -24.64
CA THR A 61 -9.31 -4.97 -23.84
C THR A 61 -8.99 -6.37 -24.40
N PRO A 62 -7.74 -6.88 -24.24
CA PRO A 62 -7.41 -8.26 -24.59
C PRO A 62 -8.30 -9.27 -23.86
N ALA A 63 -8.62 -9.01 -22.58
CA ALA A 63 -9.47 -9.86 -21.76
C ALA A 63 -10.91 -9.99 -22.31
N ALA A 64 -11.43 -8.98 -23.02
CA ALA A 64 -12.75 -9.06 -23.65
C ALA A 64 -12.81 -10.09 -24.80
N LYS A 65 -11.66 -10.42 -25.40
CA LYS A 65 -11.56 -11.41 -26.50
C LYS A 65 -11.19 -12.81 -26.00
N MET A 66 -10.86 -12.97 -24.71
CA MET A 66 -10.47 -14.26 -24.15
C MET A 66 -11.67 -15.18 -23.98
N LYS A 67 -11.46 -16.48 -24.20
CA LYS A 67 -12.48 -17.51 -23.93
C LYS A 67 -12.66 -17.64 -22.42
N ARG A 68 -13.92 -17.61 -21.95
CA ARG A 68 -14.25 -17.89 -20.55
C ARG A 68 -14.16 -19.39 -20.26
N VAL A 69 -13.41 -19.72 -19.20
CA VAL A 69 -13.28 -21.08 -18.65
C VAL A 69 -14.39 -21.34 -17.64
N ALA A 70 -14.64 -20.41 -16.71
CA ALA A 70 -15.67 -20.54 -15.70
C ALA A 70 -17.06 -20.09 -16.19
N THR A 71 -18.08 -20.82 -15.79
CA THR A 71 -19.50 -20.49 -15.97
C THR A 71 -19.92 -19.33 -15.08
N THR A 72 -20.99 -18.63 -15.45
CA THR A 72 -21.59 -17.57 -14.62
C THR A 72 -21.97 -18.07 -13.21
N LYS A 73 -22.37 -19.35 -13.08
CA LYS A 73 -22.71 -19.95 -11.79
C LYS A 73 -21.47 -20.10 -10.90
N GLU A 74 -20.36 -20.56 -11.46
CA GLU A 74 -19.09 -20.69 -10.74
C GLU A 74 -18.55 -19.32 -10.32
N VAL A 75 -18.59 -18.32 -11.20
CA VAL A 75 -18.17 -16.95 -10.85
C VAL A 75 -19.00 -16.40 -9.68
N LYS A 76 -20.33 -16.58 -9.71
CA LYS A 76 -21.20 -16.18 -8.58
C LYS A 76 -20.85 -16.92 -7.29
N LYS A 77 -20.59 -18.23 -7.36
CA LYS A 77 -20.15 -19.03 -6.21
C LYS A 77 -18.83 -18.51 -5.63
N ARG A 78 -17.84 -18.26 -6.48
CA ARG A 78 -16.50 -17.76 -6.10
C ARG A 78 -16.58 -16.38 -5.42
N THR A 79 -17.32 -15.44 -6.00
CA THR A 79 -17.57 -14.13 -5.38
C THR A 79 -18.22 -14.27 -4.02
N LYS A 80 -19.25 -15.12 -3.89
CA LYS A 80 -19.92 -15.35 -2.61
C LYS A 80 -18.95 -15.95 -1.58
N GLU A 81 -18.15 -16.93 -1.97
CA GLU A 81 -17.17 -17.57 -1.07
C GLU A 81 -16.10 -16.57 -0.57
N LEU A 82 -15.57 -15.72 -1.46
CA LEU A 82 -14.66 -14.64 -1.07
C LEU A 82 -15.34 -13.66 -0.10
N SER A 83 -16.58 -13.26 -0.38
CA SER A 83 -17.33 -12.32 0.47
C SER A 83 -17.64 -12.93 1.83
N ASP A 84 -18.12 -14.17 1.88
CA ASP A 84 -18.40 -14.88 3.12
C ASP A 84 -17.10 -15.06 3.94
N TYR A 85 -15.99 -15.40 3.27
CA TYR A 85 -14.69 -15.48 3.93
C TYR A 85 -14.25 -14.13 4.48
N PHE A 86 -14.38 -13.05 3.72
CA PHE A 86 -14.06 -11.71 4.20
C PHE A 86 -14.90 -11.37 5.43
N GLN A 87 -16.22 -11.62 5.40
CA GLN A 87 -17.10 -11.36 6.55
C GLN A 87 -16.81 -12.25 7.77
N SER A 88 -16.12 -13.38 7.60
CA SER A 88 -15.83 -14.30 8.70
C SER A 88 -14.82 -13.78 9.74
N TYR A 89 -14.10 -12.69 9.47
CA TYR A 89 -13.10 -12.16 10.38
C TYR A 89 -13.19 -10.65 10.62
N GLU A 90 -12.79 -10.25 11.82
CA GLU A 90 -12.77 -8.87 12.32
C GLU A 90 -11.33 -8.31 12.27
N PRO A 91 -10.96 -7.53 11.25
CA PRO A 91 -9.56 -7.13 11.07
C PRO A 91 -9.04 -6.19 12.16
N TYR A 92 -9.93 -5.39 12.76
CA TYR A 92 -9.57 -4.37 13.74
C TYR A 92 -9.74 -4.83 15.19
N LYS A 93 -10.09 -6.10 15.45
CA LYS A 93 -10.36 -6.60 16.81
C LYS A 93 -9.23 -6.30 17.80
N ASN A 94 -7.98 -6.37 17.34
CA ASN A 94 -6.79 -6.10 18.15
C ASN A 94 -6.48 -4.60 18.34
N ARG A 95 -7.38 -3.70 17.93
CA ARG A 95 -7.22 -2.24 18.04
C ARG A 95 -7.95 -1.64 19.24
N ILE A 96 -8.88 -2.36 19.85
CA ILE A 96 -9.61 -1.90 21.04
C ILE A 96 -8.61 -1.52 22.15
N GLY A 97 -8.79 -0.34 22.74
CA GLY A 97 -7.93 0.22 23.78
C GLY A 97 -6.60 0.81 23.28
N LYS A 98 -6.27 0.70 21.98
CA LYS A 98 -5.11 1.39 21.43
C LYS A 98 -5.36 2.89 21.34
N LYS A 99 -4.30 3.65 21.52
CA LYS A 99 -4.27 5.10 21.35
C LYS A 99 -3.53 5.44 20.07
N TYR A 100 -4.11 6.33 19.28
CA TYR A 100 -3.51 6.88 18.08
C TYR A 100 -3.36 8.38 18.28
N SER A 101 -2.15 8.88 18.08
CA SER A 101 -1.90 10.32 18.01
C SER A 101 -2.10 10.79 16.58
N SER A 102 -2.58 12.03 16.41
CA SER A 102 -2.75 12.66 15.10
C SER A 102 -3.68 11.93 14.12
N VAL A 103 -4.89 11.59 14.56
CA VAL A 103 -5.98 11.18 13.66
C VAL A 103 -6.54 12.41 12.94
N LEU A 104 -6.39 12.49 11.62
CA LEU A 104 -6.90 13.62 10.83
C LEU A 104 -8.40 13.44 10.59
N VAL A 105 -9.21 14.39 11.04
CA VAL A 105 -10.68 14.39 10.85
C VAL A 105 -11.02 15.16 9.57
N THR A 106 -11.73 14.53 8.63
CA THR A 106 -11.89 15.09 7.27
C THR A 106 -13.34 15.31 6.85
N GLU A 107 -14.27 14.49 7.34
CA GLU A 107 -15.64 14.49 6.83
C GLU A 107 -16.66 14.08 7.90
N THR A 108 -17.94 14.36 7.61
CA THR A 108 -19.08 13.87 8.39
C THR A 108 -19.49 12.49 7.90
N SER A 109 -19.83 11.58 8.80
CA SER A 109 -20.31 10.24 8.44
C SER A 109 -21.60 10.30 7.61
N HIS A 110 -21.86 9.24 6.84
CA HIS A 110 -23.05 9.16 5.97
C HIS A 110 -24.38 9.32 6.73
N ASP A 111 -24.46 8.83 7.96
CA ASP A 111 -25.64 8.95 8.83
C ASP A 111 -25.68 10.30 9.59
N GLY A 112 -24.65 11.14 9.45
CA GLY A 112 -24.59 12.46 10.08
C GLY A 112 -24.30 12.47 11.57
N ASN A 113 -24.12 11.30 12.21
CA ASN A 113 -24.00 11.16 13.66
C ASN A 113 -22.57 11.27 14.20
N TYR A 114 -21.57 11.09 13.33
CA TYR A 114 -20.16 11.07 13.69
C TYR A 114 -19.34 11.91 12.71
N LEU A 115 -18.11 12.22 13.10
CA LEU A 115 -17.07 12.61 12.15
C LEU A 115 -16.21 11.39 11.79
N VAL A 116 -15.58 11.45 10.63
CA VAL A 116 -14.68 10.42 10.12
C VAL A 116 -13.28 10.99 10.11
N GLY A 117 -12.37 10.27 10.75
CA GLY A 117 -10.94 10.53 10.68
C GLY A 117 -10.14 9.32 10.28
N HIS A 118 -8.89 9.56 9.91
CA HIS A 118 -7.95 8.54 9.46
C HIS A 118 -6.64 8.65 10.26
N ASN A 119 -6.12 7.49 10.69
CA ASN A 119 -4.78 7.42 11.27
C ASN A 119 -3.69 7.33 10.19
N GLU A 120 -2.44 7.23 10.61
CA GLU A 120 -1.26 7.07 9.74
C GLU A 120 -1.30 5.82 8.83
N PHE A 121 -2.10 4.81 9.18
CA PHE A 121 -2.32 3.59 8.40
C PHE A 121 -3.56 3.68 7.51
N TYR A 122 -4.15 4.88 7.41
CA TYR A 122 -5.40 5.17 6.70
C TYR A 122 -6.61 4.34 7.19
N GLU A 123 -6.53 3.77 8.41
CA GLU A 123 -7.64 3.06 9.04
C GLU A 123 -8.71 4.10 9.44
N GLN A 124 -9.96 3.84 9.08
CA GLN A 124 -11.08 4.75 9.34
C GLN A 124 -11.52 4.68 10.81
N ILE A 125 -11.67 5.85 11.44
CA ILE A 125 -12.05 6.03 12.84
C ILE A 125 -13.25 6.97 12.91
N LEU A 126 -14.35 6.50 13.49
CA LEU A 126 -15.49 7.33 13.86
C LEU A 126 -15.18 8.09 15.15
N VAL A 127 -15.31 9.41 15.06
CA VAL A 127 -15.04 10.37 16.14
C VAL A 127 -16.38 10.99 16.57
N PRO A 128 -16.62 11.24 17.86
CA PRO A 128 -17.81 11.94 18.33
C PRO A 128 -18.01 13.25 17.56
N LYS A 129 -19.26 13.54 17.21
CA LYS A 129 -19.56 14.71 16.40
C LYS A 129 -19.34 15.99 17.20
N ASP A 130 -18.33 16.74 16.77
CA ASP A 130 -18.06 18.11 17.16
C ASP A 130 -17.41 18.78 15.95
N ASP A 131 -18.17 19.66 15.27
CA ASP A 131 -17.75 20.29 14.00
C ASP A 131 -16.45 21.10 14.15
N VAL A 132 -16.07 21.47 15.39
CA VAL A 132 -14.78 22.11 15.71
C VAL A 132 -13.58 21.22 15.40
N LEU A 133 -13.77 19.89 15.31
CA LEU A 133 -12.72 18.92 15.03
C LEU A 133 -12.42 18.76 13.55
N LEU A 134 -13.32 19.20 12.65
CA LEU A 134 -13.14 19.03 11.21
C LEU A 134 -11.86 19.74 10.72
N GLY A 135 -11.03 19.04 9.96
CA GLY A 135 -9.74 19.52 9.47
C GLY A 135 -8.63 19.52 10.52
N LYS A 136 -8.85 18.98 11.73
CA LYS A 136 -7.85 18.92 12.80
C LYS A 136 -7.31 17.51 12.99
N CYS A 137 -6.13 17.45 13.59
CA CYS A 137 -5.54 16.21 14.08
C CYS A 137 -5.88 16.03 15.56
N VAL A 138 -6.43 14.88 15.92
CA VAL A 138 -6.88 14.58 17.28
C VAL A 138 -6.27 13.29 17.81
N ASP A 139 -6.06 13.25 19.12
CA ASP A 139 -5.59 12.05 19.80
C ASP A 139 -6.79 11.23 20.26
N ILE A 140 -6.84 9.97 19.80
CA ILE A 140 -8.00 9.09 19.95
C ILE A 140 -7.63 7.78 20.63
N GLU A 141 -8.46 7.34 21.57
CA GLU A 141 -8.46 5.97 22.10
C GLU A 141 -9.60 5.18 21.47
N ILE A 142 -9.30 4.02 20.89
CA ILE A 142 -10.31 3.16 20.26
C ILE A 142 -11.16 2.48 21.33
N THR A 143 -12.47 2.72 21.29
CA THR A 143 -13.44 2.18 22.25
C THR A 143 -14.16 0.94 21.73
N SER A 144 -14.37 0.85 20.42
CA SER A 144 -15.00 -0.31 19.77
C SER A 144 -14.60 -0.38 18.30
N VAL A 145 -14.90 -1.52 17.67
CA VAL A 145 -14.55 -1.77 16.27
C VAL A 145 -15.70 -2.45 15.54
N SER A 146 -15.77 -2.20 14.25
CA SER A 146 -16.67 -2.87 13.32
C SER A 146 -15.87 -3.61 12.24
N LYS A 147 -16.57 -4.17 11.25
CA LYS A 147 -15.94 -4.81 10.10
C LYS A 147 -15.08 -3.83 9.27
N PHE A 148 -15.52 -2.58 9.15
CA PHE A 148 -14.98 -1.61 8.19
C PHE A 148 -14.34 -0.39 8.84
N SER A 149 -14.63 -0.13 10.10
CA SER A 149 -14.17 1.06 10.82
C SER A 149 -13.92 0.77 12.29
N MET A 150 -13.24 1.69 12.94
CA MET A 150 -13.14 1.75 14.40
C MET A 150 -13.97 2.92 14.91
N MET A 151 -14.30 2.92 16.20
CA MET A 151 -14.85 4.09 16.88
C MET A 151 -13.93 4.43 18.05
N GLY A 152 -13.70 5.71 18.27
CA GLY A 152 -12.84 6.18 19.34
C GLY A 152 -13.38 7.39 20.08
N LYS A 153 -12.71 7.74 21.17
CA LYS A 153 -12.98 8.93 21.98
C LYS A 153 -11.73 9.80 22.06
N LEU A 154 -11.90 11.11 22.19
CA LEU A 154 -10.78 12.03 22.39
C LEU A 154 -10.06 11.72 23.71
N VAL A 155 -8.73 11.82 23.68
CA VAL A 155 -7.85 11.64 24.84
C VAL A 155 -7.32 12.97 25.36
N SER A 156 -7.26 14.00 24.50
CA SER A 156 -6.80 15.34 24.83
C SER A 156 -7.50 16.40 23.97
N GLU A 157 -7.32 17.67 24.33
CA GLU A 157 -7.74 18.81 23.53
C GLU A 157 -7.19 18.71 22.09
N PRO A 158 -7.99 19.08 21.07
CA PRO A 158 -7.60 18.99 19.67
C PRO A 158 -6.44 19.95 19.39
N VAL A 159 -5.38 19.43 18.80
CA VAL A 159 -4.30 20.28 18.28
C VAL A 159 -4.68 20.69 16.86
N LEU A 160 -4.56 21.96 16.53
CA LEU A 160 -4.62 22.37 15.12
C LEU A 160 -3.59 21.52 14.35
N ALA A 161 -3.93 21.05 13.16
CA ALA A 161 -2.93 20.49 12.26
C ALA A 161 -1.92 21.62 11.97
N ASN A 162 -0.88 21.69 12.80
CA ASN A 162 0.15 22.71 12.71
C ASN A 162 1.02 22.34 11.52
N ASP A 163 0.60 22.80 10.36
CA ASP A 163 1.49 23.33 9.37
C ASP A 163 0.77 24.56 8.81
N ALA A 164 1.40 25.73 8.94
CA ALA A 164 1.08 26.81 8.01
C ALA A 164 1.06 26.19 6.60
N PRO A 165 0.11 26.55 5.71
CA PRO A 165 0.11 26.01 4.36
C PRO A 165 1.54 26.10 3.82
N LEU A 166 2.06 24.97 3.32
CA LEU A 166 3.42 24.91 2.76
C LEU A 166 3.62 26.19 1.96
N LYS A 167 4.58 27.02 2.39
CA LYS A 167 4.81 28.32 1.78
C LYS A 167 5.22 28.05 0.33
N SER A 168 4.26 28.14 -0.57
CA SER A 168 4.38 27.87 -2.01
C SER A 168 4.82 26.44 -2.36
N ALA A 169 4.54 26.08 -3.61
CA ALA A 169 4.79 24.77 -4.22
C ALA A 169 6.29 24.47 -4.40
N GLU A 170 7.04 24.30 -3.31
CA GLU A 170 8.30 23.56 -3.37
C GLU A 170 7.96 22.07 -3.31
N VAL A 171 7.72 21.49 -4.47
CA VAL A 171 8.01 20.07 -4.66
C VAL A 171 9.50 19.94 -4.33
N GLU A 172 9.85 19.35 -3.19
CA GLU A 172 11.22 18.89 -2.99
C GLU A 172 11.50 17.97 -4.18
N ALA A 173 12.24 18.48 -5.18
CA ALA A 173 12.82 17.65 -6.20
C ALA A 173 13.50 16.49 -5.48
N PRO A 174 13.35 15.23 -5.95
CA PRO A 174 13.93 14.08 -5.27
C PRO A 174 15.37 14.44 -4.95
N LYS A 175 15.72 14.46 -3.65
CA LYS A 175 17.04 14.89 -3.17
C LYS A 175 18.05 14.29 -4.12
N SER A 176 18.67 15.14 -4.93
CA SER A 176 19.68 14.71 -5.90
C SER A 176 20.66 13.90 -5.08
N TYR A 177 20.70 12.58 -5.31
CA TYR A 177 21.56 11.67 -4.59
C TYR A 177 22.97 12.14 -4.94
N LYS A 178 23.55 12.99 -4.08
CA LYS A 178 24.95 13.38 -4.19
C LYS A 178 25.70 12.07 -4.15
N GLY A 179 26.20 11.65 -5.30
CA GLY A 179 26.86 10.37 -5.48
C GLY A 179 27.78 10.13 -4.29
N SER A 180 27.52 9.03 -3.58
CA SER A 180 28.32 8.60 -2.44
C SER A 180 29.80 8.72 -2.79
N LEU A 181 30.65 9.04 -1.82
CA LEU A 181 32.11 9.08 -1.95
C LEU A 181 32.64 7.82 -2.68
N ILE A 182 31.94 6.69 -2.52
CA ILE A 182 32.16 5.41 -3.18
C ILE A 182 32.08 5.52 -4.72
N TYR A 183 31.14 6.29 -5.27
CA TYR A 183 30.96 6.48 -6.71
C TYR A 183 32.06 7.34 -7.33
N LYS A 184 32.57 8.35 -6.59
CA LYS A 184 33.73 9.14 -7.03
C LYS A 184 35.01 8.30 -7.00
N LEU A 185 35.16 7.47 -5.97
CA LEU A 185 36.26 6.51 -5.86
C LEU A 185 36.22 5.47 -6.99
N SER A 186 35.05 4.92 -7.33
CA SER A 186 34.93 3.93 -8.41
C SER A 186 35.24 4.52 -9.79
N LEU A 187 34.86 5.77 -10.05
CA LEU A 187 35.17 6.46 -11.31
C LEU A 187 36.66 6.77 -11.44
N GLY A 188 37.32 7.15 -10.33
CA GLY A 188 38.77 7.35 -10.28
C GLY A 188 39.56 6.07 -10.55
N ILE A 189 39.14 4.96 -9.95
CA ILE A 189 39.77 3.64 -10.17
C ILE A 189 39.62 3.21 -11.64
N LEU A 190 38.44 3.42 -12.24
CA LEU A 190 38.20 3.09 -13.64
C LEU A 190 39.11 3.91 -14.58
N PHE A 191 39.25 5.21 -14.31
CA PHE A 191 40.12 6.10 -15.09
C PHE A 191 41.60 5.68 -14.99
N LEU A 192 42.07 5.36 -13.78
CA LEU A 192 43.44 4.90 -13.58
C LEU A 192 43.70 3.59 -14.33
N ALA A 193 42.75 2.64 -14.30
CA ALA A 193 42.85 1.39 -15.03
C ALA A 193 42.93 1.60 -16.55
N VAL A 194 42.15 2.53 -17.09
CA VAL A 194 42.22 2.89 -18.52
C VAL A 194 43.58 3.51 -18.87
N CYS A 195 44.07 4.46 -18.06
CA CYS A 195 45.39 5.07 -18.28
C CYS A 195 46.53 4.05 -18.24
N VAL A 196 46.51 3.13 -17.26
CA VAL A 196 47.50 2.04 -17.18
C VAL A 196 47.43 1.15 -18.42
N ARG A 197 46.23 0.83 -18.91
CA ARG A 197 46.06 0.00 -20.11
C ARG A 197 46.57 0.68 -21.37
N ILE A 198 46.34 1.99 -21.50
CA ILE A 198 46.88 2.81 -22.59
C ILE A 198 48.41 2.86 -22.53
N LEU A 199 48.99 3.10 -21.35
CA LEU A 199 50.45 3.10 -21.17
C LEU A 199 51.06 1.73 -21.50
N GLN A 200 50.44 0.63 -21.09
CA GLN A 200 50.87 -0.72 -21.46
C GLN A 200 50.82 -0.96 -22.97
N LEU A 201 49.80 -0.45 -23.67
CA LEU A 201 49.73 -0.52 -25.13
C LEU A 201 50.85 0.28 -25.79
N PHE A 202 51.18 1.47 -25.29
CA PHE A 202 52.30 2.28 -25.79
C PHE A 202 53.66 1.63 -25.51
N SER A 203 53.89 1.06 -24.32
CA SER A 203 55.11 0.30 -24.03
C SER A 203 55.25 -0.95 -24.92
N CYS A 204 54.14 -1.64 -25.21
CA CYS A 204 54.13 -2.80 -26.09
C CYS A 204 54.38 -2.39 -27.57
N ALA A 205 53.87 -1.24 -28.01
CA ALA A 205 54.12 -0.70 -29.34
C ALA A 205 55.60 -0.25 -29.53
N LEU A 206 56.20 0.35 -28.51
CA LEU A 206 57.62 0.76 -28.54
C LEU A 206 58.58 -0.43 -28.48
N SER A 207 58.20 -1.53 -27.80
CA SER A 207 59.00 -2.76 -27.77
C SER A 207 58.96 -3.56 -29.08
N LYS A 208 57.99 -3.31 -29.97
CA LYS A 208 57.91 -3.96 -31.31
C LYS A 208 58.65 -3.21 -32.42
N ASN A 209 59.20 -2.04 -32.12
CA ASN A 209 59.91 -1.18 -33.08
C ASN A 209 61.42 -1.09 -32.78
N LYS A 210 61.97 -2.08 -32.05
CA LYS A 210 63.39 -2.22 -31.76
C LYS A 210 63.85 -3.64 -32.07
#